data_AF-A0A956GZU4-F1
#
_entry.id   AF-A0A956GZU4-F1
#
_cell.length_a   1.000
_cell.length_b   1.000
_cell.length_c   1.000
_cell.angle_alpha   90.00
_cell.angle_beta   90.00
_cell.angle_gamma   90.00
#
_symmetry.space_group_name_H-M   'P 1'
#
loop_
_entity.id
_entity.type
_entity.pdbx_description
1 polymer ?
#
loop_
_entity_poly.entity_id
_entity_poly.type
_entity_poly.pdbx_seq_one_letter_code
_entity_poly.pdbx_strand_id
1 'polypeptide(L)'
;MLVTACSLLPVACTDDGGATTEDGSDDQPDSGDGLGMGACADICGMPDCGSCPSATMVDGGGFMIDATEVSNEQYAAMIDVEFDASVLPAGCEWKSQFVPEDWSDDLDGTLPVVGVDWCDAMVYCAWAGKELCGAVGGGATSLDNAEDAEGDAWFRACSEAGVRVFPYGADYDPSACNGDDAAQDGLWPVGSMPSCEGGVTGLFDMSGNVWEWTNAC
;
A
#
# COMPACT_ATOMS: atom_id res chain seq x y z
N MET A 1 -6.93 -4.27 14.56
CA MET A 1 -5.53 -3.89 14.27
C MET A 1 -5.48 -3.41 12.83
N LEU A 2 -4.61 -2.46 12.52
CA LEU A 2 -4.49 -1.83 11.20
C LEU A 2 -3.29 -2.39 10.42
N VAL A 3 -3.33 -2.32 9.08
CA VAL A 3 -2.34 -2.84 8.11
C VAL A 3 -2.11 -1.82 6.99
N THR A 4 -1.22 -2.12 6.06
CA THR A 4 -0.77 -1.16 5.03
C THR A 4 -1.48 -1.36 3.68
N ALA A 5 -2.01 -0.29 3.09
CA ALA A 5 -2.55 -0.26 1.73
C ALA A 5 -1.67 0.59 0.81
N CYS A 6 -0.83 -0.03 -0.03
CA CYS A 6 0.07 0.71 -0.93
C CYS A 6 -0.51 0.84 -2.34
N SER A 7 -0.36 2.03 -2.92
CA SER A 7 -0.60 2.35 -4.33
C SER A 7 0.66 2.79 -5.06
N LEU A 8 0.60 2.87 -6.37
CA LEU A 8 1.65 3.41 -7.23
C LEU A 8 1.01 4.11 -8.42
N LEU A 9 1.36 5.36 -8.69
CA LEU A 9 0.91 6.02 -9.91
C LEU A 9 1.54 5.36 -11.15
N PRO A 10 0.78 5.15 -12.25
CA PRO A 10 1.36 4.75 -13.51
C PRO A 10 2.31 5.86 -13.98
N VAL A 11 3.60 5.55 -14.03
CA VAL A 11 4.58 6.42 -14.69
C VAL A 11 4.13 6.60 -16.13
N ALA A 12 3.77 7.83 -16.50
CA ALA A 12 3.43 8.17 -17.87
C ALA A 12 4.62 7.81 -18.76
N CYS A 13 4.51 6.70 -19.50
CA CYS A 13 5.50 6.30 -20.47
C CYS A 13 5.48 7.34 -21.60
N THR A 14 6.38 8.33 -21.56
CA THR A 14 6.72 9.10 -22.75
C THR A 14 7.52 8.20 -23.67
N ASP A 15 6.81 7.60 -24.61
CA ASP A 15 7.35 6.94 -25.79
C ASP A 15 8.15 7.97 -26.60
N ASP A 16 9.48 7.82 -26.68
CA ASP A 16 10.25 8.47 -27.73
C ASP A 16 11.42 7.57 -28.17
N GLY A 17 11.21 6.90 -29.29
CA GLY A 17 12.27 6.22 -30.02
C GLY A 17 13.11 7.21 -30.83
N GLY A 18 14.43 7.16 -30.65
CA GLY A 18 15.39 7.46 -31.73
C GLY A 18 16.55 8.40 -31.42
N ALA A 19 17.75 7.79 -31.45
CA ALA A 19 19.06 8.34 -31.82
C ALA A 19 19.87 9.19 -30.81
N THR A 20 21.15 8.79 -30.73
CA THR A 20 22.26 9.27 -29.90
C THR A 20 22.67 10.73 -30.12
N THR A 21 22.94 11.45 -29.04
CA THR A 21 24.18 12.24 -28.80
C THR A 21 24.31 12.54 -27.31
N GLU A 22 25.52 12.37 -26.76
CA GLU A 22 25.89 12.73 -25.39
C GLU A 22 25.97 14.25 -25.17
N ASP A 23 25.76 14.60 -23.89
CA ASP A 23 26.30 15.73 -23.11
C ASP A 23 25.30 16.83 -22.70
N GLY A 24 25.22 17.05 -21.38
CA GLY A 24 24.59 18.23 -20.76
C GLY A 24 23.41 17.97 -19.83
N SER A 25 23.72 17.81 -18.54
CA SER A 25 23.07 18.43 -17.36
C SER A 25 21.54 18.48 -17.22
N ASP A 26 21.09 17.84 -16.13
CA ASP A 26 20.03 18.22 -15.19
C ASP A 26 18.65 18.60 -15.75
N ASP A 27 17.70 17.67 -15.57
CA ASP A 27 16.49 17.85 -14.76
C ASP A 27 15.55 16.67 -15.07
N GLN A 28 15.69 15.59 -14.29
CA GLN A 28 14.68 14.53 -14.30
C GLN A 28 13.49 15.03 -13.48
N PRO A 29 12.24 14.98 -14.00
CA PRO A 29 11.08 15.38 -13.24
C PRO A 29 10.86 14.38 -12.11
N ASP A 30 11.16 14.81 -10.90
CA ASP A 30 10.79 14.16 -9.65
C ASP A 30 9.26 13.98 -9.65
N SER A 31 8.84 12.74 -9.82
CA SER A 31 7.43 12.33 -9.91
C SER A 31 7.09 11.33 -8.80
N GLY A 32 7.75 11.46 -7.65
CA GLY A 32 7.46 10.66 -6.48
C GLY A 32 7.62 11.53 -5.24
N ASP A 33 6.62 11.56 -4.38
CA ASP A 33 6.67 12.22 -3.08
C ASP A 33 7.56 11.43 -2.09
N GLY A 34 8.72 10.98 -2.58
CA GLY A 34 9.69 10.13 -1.90
C GLY A 34 10.20 10.78 -0.62
N LEU A 35 10.58 9.91 0.31
CA LEU A 35 11.00 10.23 1.66
C LEU A 35 12.26 11.11 1.75
N GLY A 36 12.87 11.47 0.63
CA GLY A 36 14.06 12.31 0.54
C GLY A 36 15.35 11.49 0.47
N MET A 37 16.50 12.16 0.35
CA MET A 37 17.77 11.49 0.05
C MET A 37 18.37 10.76 1.27
N GLY A 38 18.17 9.44 1.34
CA GLY A 38 18.83 8.51 2.27
C GLY A 38 19.16 7.18 1.61
N ALA A 39 20.04 6.37 2.22
CA ALA A 39 20.60 5.16 1.58
C ALA A 39 19.53 4.15 1.09
N CYS A 40 18.36 4.10 1.76
CA CYS A 40 17.25 3.19 1.46
C CYS A 40 15.90 3.91 1.29
N ALA A 41 15.94 5.23 1.09
CA ALA A 41 14.76 6.07 1.22
C ALA A 41 13.78 5.97 0.04
N ASP A 42 14.22 5.49 -1.12
CA ASP A 42 13.38 5.56 -2.33
C ASP A 42 13.07 4.20 -2.97
N ILE A 43 13.90 3.16 -2.81
CA ILE A 43 13.61 1.81 -3.34
C ILE A 43 14.42 0.73 -2.60
N CYS A 44 13.74 -0.32 -2.16
CA CYS A 44 14.29 -1.63 -1.85
C CYS A 44 15.20 -2.17 -2.98
N GLY A 45 16.01 -3.19 -2.69
CA GLY A 45 16.87 -3.81 -3.71
C GLY A 45 18.16 -3.05 -4.04
N MET A 46 18.41 -1.90 -3.38
CA MET A 46 19.73 -1.29 -3.30
C MET A 46 20.61 -2.00 -2.25
N PRO A 47 21.95 -1.89 -2.33
CA PRO A 47 22.83 -2.40 -1.28
C PRO A 47 22.40 -1.90 0.10
N ASP A 48 22.33 -2.80 1.07
CA ASP A 48 21.93 -2.54 2.46
C ASP A 48 20.44 -2.16 2.66
N CYS A 49 19.60 -2.25 1.62
CA CYS A 49 18.19 -1.83 1.65
C CYS A 49 17.17 -2.97 1.52
N GLY A 50 17.58 -4.20 1.85
CA GLY A 50 16.74 -5.39 1.72
C GLY A 50 16.40 -5.74 0.27
N SER A 51 15.67 -6.84 0.08
CA SER A 51 15.12 -7.21 -1.24
C SER A 51 13.70 -6.69 -1.37
N CYS A 52 13.34 -6.21 -2.56
CA CYS A 52 11.96 -5.79 -2.81
C CYS A 52 10.98 -6.95 -2.61
N PRO A 53 9.88 -6.73 -1.87
CA PRO A 53 8.85 -7.72 -1.74
C PRO A 53 8.17 -7.96 -3.10
N SER A 54 7.83 -9.20 -3.38
CA SER A 54 6.96 -9.49 -4.53
C SER A 54 5.53 -9.17 -4.14
N ALA A 55 4.92 -8.23 -4.85
CA ALA A 55 3.51 -7.90 -4.69
C ALA A 55 2.84 -7.80 -6.06
N THR A 56 1.65 -8.38 -6.19
CA THR A 56 0.83 -8.20 -7.39
C THR A 56 0.07 -6.90 -7.23
N MET A 57 0.12 -6.03 -8.24
CA MET A 57 -0.65 -4.80 -8.28
C MET A 57 -1.76 -4.91 -9.33
N VAL A 58 -2.90 -4.26 -9.09
CA VAL A 58 -4.03 -4.18 -10.01
C VAL A 58 -4.39 -2.72 -10.31
N ASP A 59 -5.10 -2.49 -11.43
CA ASP A 59 -5.54 -1.14 -11.81
C ASP A 59 -6.73 -0.71 -10.93
N GLY A 60 -6.49 0.26 -10.05
CA GLY A 60 -7.47 0.87 -9.15
C GLY A 60 -8.30 1.99 -9.79
N GLY A 61 -8.18 2.20 -11.10
CA GLY A 61 -8.94 3.21 -11.85
C GLY A 61 -8.20 4.54 -11.98
N GLY A 62 -6.92 4.48 -12.38
CA GLY A 62 -6.04 5.64 -12.58
C GLY A 62 -4.71 5.58 -11.83
N PHE A 63 -4.56 4.59 -10.95
CA PHE A 63 -3.37 4.24 -10.19
C PHE A 63 -3.30 2.72 -10.06
N MET A 64 -2.12 2.18 -9.74
CA MET A 64 -1.96 0.79 -9.35
C MET A 64 -2.16 0.68 -7.84
N ILE A 65 -2.78 -0.38 -7.36
CA ILE A 65 -2.94 -0.71 -5.93
C ILE A 65 -2.49 -2.14 -5.68
N ASP A 66 -1.95 -2.42 -4.50
CA ASP A 66 -1.70 -3.79 -4.08
C ASP A 66 -2.97 -4.63 -4.20
N ALA A 67 -2.85 -5.84 -4.77
CA ALA A 67 -3.97 -6.74 -5.00
C ALA A 67 -4.58 -7.29 -3.71
N THR A 68 -3.82 -7.23 -2.61
CA THR A 68 -4.18 -7.71 -1.28
C THR A 68 -3.50 -6.82 -0.23
N GLU A 69 -3.79 -7.03 1.04
CA GLU A 69 -3.01 -6.41 2.12
C GLU A 69 -1.54 -6.88 2.09
N VAL A 70 -0.66 -6.09 2.69
CA VAL A 70 0.75 -6.49 2.90
C VAL A 70 0.79 -7.69 3.85
N SER A 71 1.43 -8.78 3.43
CA SER A 71 1.59 -9.98 4.25
C SER A 71 2.77 -9.88 5.22
N ASN A 72 2.79 -10.74 6.24
CA ASN A 72 3.93 -10.86 7.15
C ASN A 72 5.23 -11.16 6.40
N GLU A 73 5.22 -12.04 5.39
CA GLU A 73 6.41 -12.35 4.58
C GLU A 73 6.92 -11.11 3.84
N GLN A 74 6.02 -10.32 3.27
CA GLN A 74 6.36 -9.10 2.56
C GLN A 74 6.89 -8.00 3.50
N TYR A 75 6.32 -7.87 4.70
CA TYR A 75 6.76 -6.90 5.69
C TYR A 75 8.11 -7.28 6.33
N ALA A 76 8.33 -8.58 6.57
CA ALA A 76 9.59 -9.09 7.12
C ALA A 76 10.82 -8.70 6.30
N ALA A 77 10.66 -8.42 5.00
CA ALA A 77 11.75 -7.95 4.14
C ALA A 77 12.26 -6.53 4.49
N MET A 78 11.45 -5.72 5.19
CA MET A 78 11.79 -4.36 5.63
C MET A 78 12.30 -4.31 7.07
N ILE A 79 11.93 -5.27 7.93
CA ILE A 79 12.02 -5.11 9.39
C ILE A 79 13.44 -4.82 9.91
N ASP A 80 14.46 -5.34 9.22
CA ASP A 80 15.88 -5.16 9.54
C ASP A 80 16.55 -4.03 8.75
N VAL A 81 15.79 -3.28 7.93
CA VAL A 81 16.30 -2.14 7.17
C VAL A 81 16.38 -0.92 8.09
N GLU A 82 17.55 -0.29 8.11
CA GLU A 82 17.77 0.95 8.86
C GLU A 82 17.41 2.17 8.01
N PHE A 83 16.55 3.03 8.55
CA PHE A 83 16.16 4.29 7.94
C PHE A 83 16.75 5.47 8.70
N ASP A 84 17.25 6.47 7.97
CA ASP A 84 17.68 7.72 8.59
C ASP A 84 16.45 8.53 9.03
N ALA A 85 16.50 9.14 10.22
CA ALA A 85 15.38 9.94 10.73
C ALA A 85 15.01 11.11 9.80
N SER A 86 15.96 11.62 9.01
CA SER A 86 15.72 12.69 8.03
C SER A 86 14.86 12.27 6.85
N VAL A 87 14.70 10.96 6.62
CA VAL A 87 13.84 10.42 5.57
C VAL A 87 12.49 9.94 6.10
N LEU A 88 12.17 10.15 7.38
CA LEU A 88 10.87 9.76 7.88
C LEU A 88 9.82 10.83 7.54
N PRO A 89 8.55 10.45 7.32
CA PRO A 89 7.47 11.40 7.16
C PRO A 89 7.43 12.39 8.34
N ALA A 90 6.97 13.60 8.08
CA ALA A 90 6.81 14.60 9.14
C ALA A 90 5.90 14.08 10.26
N GLY A 91 6.34 14.18 11.51
CA GLY A 91 5.64 13.62 12.66
C GLY A 91 6.01 12.17 13.01
N CYS A 92 6.85 11.52 12.20
CA CYS A 92 7.38 10.17 12.44
C CYS A 92 8.83 10.17 12.93
N GLU A 93 9.42 11.33 13.20
CA GLU A 93 10.86 11.48 13.55
C GLU A 93 11.25 10.81 14.87
N TRP A 94 10.27 10.45 15.69
CA TRP A 94 10.46 9.71 16.94
C TRP A 94 10.72 8.22 16.72
N LYS A 95 10.41 7.70 15.53
CA LYS A 95 10.47 6.27 15.23
C LYS A 95 11.87 5.89 14.74
N SER A 96 12.38 4.78 15.25
CA SER A 96 13.73 4.28 14.97
C SER A 96 13.78 2.78 14.70
N GLN A 97 12.64 2.10 14.84
CA GLN A 97 12.46 0.70 14.52
C GLN A 97 11.05 0.50 13.96
N PHE A 98 10.92 -0.50 13.08
CA PHE A 98 9.69 -0.78 12.35
C PHE A 98 9.16 -2.19 12.66
N VAL A 99 9.54 -2.74 13.81
CA VAL A 99 9.03 -4.02 14.30
C VAL A 99 7.58 -3.83 14.77
N PRO A 100 6.59 -4.54 14.19
CA PRO A 100 5.20 -4.42 14.61
C PRO A 100 4.97 -4.89 16.05
N GLU A 101 3.87 -4.44 16.67
CA GLU A 101 3.43 -4.97 17.96
C GLU A 101 3.16 -6.48 17.87
N ASP A 102 3.60 -7.23 18.88
CA ASP A 102 3.48 -8.70 18.97
C ASP A 102 4.16 -9.49 17.82
N TRP A 103 5.13 -8.88 17.11
CA TRP A 103 5.89 -9.56 16.05
C TRP A 103 6.66 -10.79 16.55
N SER A 104 6.69 -11.84 15.73
CA SER A 104 7.45 -13.07 15.96
C SER A 104 7.91 -13.68 14.63
N ASP A 105 9.11 -14.25 14.61
CA ASP A 105 9.64 -14.97 13.44
C ASP A 105 8.83 -16.25 13.09
N ASP A 106 7.96 -16.70 14.00
CA ASP A 106 7.09 -17.87 13.81
C ASP A 106 5.70 -17.51 13.21
N LEU A 107 5.46 -16.23 12.88
CA LEU A 107 4.21 -15.79 12.24
C LEU A 107 4.04 -16.44 10.86
N ASP A 108 2.79 -16.75 10.50
CA ASP A 108 2.47 -17.22 9.16
C ASP A 108 2.67 -16.07 8.16
N GLY A 109 3.64 -16.26 7.25
CA GLY A 109 4.02 -15.30 6.21
C GLY A 109 2.89 -14.90 5.27
N THR A 110 1.82 -15.70 5.18
CA THR A 110 0.67 -15.47 4.30
C THR A 110 -0.44 -14.65 4.93
N LEU A 111 -0.44 -14.48 6.26
CA LEU A 111 -1.39 -13.62 6.95
C LEU A 111 -1.01 -12.14 6.76
N PRO A 112 -1.99 -11.21 6.81
CA PRO A 112 -1.70 -9.78 6.75
C PRO A 112 -0.85 -9.35 7.96
N VAL A 113 0.08 -8.42 7.73
CA VAL A 113 0.87 -7.83 8.82
C VAL A 113 -0.02 -6.95 9.67
N VAL A 114 -0.03 -7.18 10.98
CA VAL A 114 -0.79 -6.37 11.96
C VAL A 114 0.13 -5.75 12.99
N GLY A 115 -0.39 -4.84 13.81
CA GLY A 115 0.40 -4.18 14.86
C GLY A 115 1.30 -3.07 14.34
N VAL A 116 1.05 -2.59 13.11
CA VAL A 116 1.75 -1.47 12.48
C VAL A 116 1.01 -0.15 12.75
N ASP A 117 1.76 0.92 12.96
CA ASP A 117 1.22 2.28 12.99
C ASP A 117 1.25 2.94 11.60
N TRP A 118 0.73 4.15 11.50
CA TRP A 118 0.71 4.89 10.23
C TRP A 118 2.11 5.19 9.69
N CYS A 119 3.09 5.43 10.57
CA CYS A 119 4.47 5.68 10.16
C CYS A 119 5.12 4.43 9.57
N ASP A 120 4.85 3.24 10.15
CA ASP A 120 5.23 1.95 9.56
C ASP A 120 4.68 1.81 8.14
N ALA A 121 3.37 2.07 7.97
CA ALA A 121 2.70 1.90 6.69
C ALA A 121 3.23 2.85 5.61
N MET A 122 3.41 4.13 5.93
CA MET A 122 4.00 5.12 5.02
C MET A 122 5.42 4.75 4.60
N VAL A 123 6.27 4.39 5.57
CA VAL A 123 7.67 4.04 5.30
C VAL A 123 7.76 2.74 4.50
N TYR A 124 6.93 1.75 4.80
CA TYR A 124 6.88 0.50 4.04
C TYR A 124 6.52 0.72 2.58
N CYS A 125 5.46 1.49 2.30
CA CYS A 125 5.08 1.76 0.92
C CYS A 125 6.21 2.49 0.17
N ALA A 126 6.77 3.56 0.77
CA ALA A 126 7.86 4.30 0.16
C ALA A 126 9.10 3.41 -0.10
N TRP A 127 9.52 2.62 0.90
CA TRP A 127 10.63 1.67 0.77
C TRP A 127 10.36 0.62 -0.31
N ALA A 128 9.13 0.15 -0.46
CA ALA A 128 8.73 -0.78 -1.52
C ALA A 128 8.62 -0.12 -2.90
N GLY A 129 8.95 1.17 -3.04
CA GLY A 129 8.84 1.95 -4.27
C GLY A 129 7.39 2.28 -4.63
N LYS A 130 6.52 2.41 -3.64
CA LYS A 130 5.08 2.69 -3.72
C LYS A 130 4.75 3.91 -2.85
N GLU A 131 3.47 4.25 -2.72
CA GLU A 131 2.96 5.25 -1.79
C GLU A 131 1.80 4.65 -0.98
N LEU A 132 1.51 5.17 0.21
CA LEU A 132 0.31 4.76 0.94
C LEU A 132 -0.92 5.39 0.27
N CYS A 133 -1.99 4.60 0.04
CA CYS A 133 -3.20 5.05 -0.64
C CYS A 133 -3.73 6.35 0.00
N GLY A 134 -3.84 7.42 -0.79
CA GLY A 134 -4.37 8.72 -0.37
C GLY A 134 -5.25 9.32 -1.45
N ALA A 135 -4.90 10.49 -1.98
CA ALA A 135 -5.65 11.07 -3.09
C ALA A 135 -5.50 10.21 -4.36
N VAL A 136 -6.53 10.16 -5.22
CA VAL A 136 -6.52 9.39 -6.48
C VAL A 136 -5.35 9.77 -7.41
N GLY A 137 -4.86 11.01 -7.30
CA GLY A 137 -3.71 11.53 -8.04
C GLY A 137 -2.35 11.36 -7.34
N GLY A 138 -2.29 10.60 -6.24
CA GLY A 138 -1.11 10.45 -5.38
C GLY A 138 -1.09 11.45 -4.22
N GLY A 139 -0.31 11.13 -3.19
CA GLY A 139 -0.13 11.97 -2.01
C GLY A 139 -1.32 11.98 -1.04
N ALA A 140 -1.28 12.89 -0.07
CA ALA A 140 -2.25 12.93 1.03
C ALA A 140 -3.64 13.46 0.60
N THR A 141 -4.69 12.95 1.22
CA THR A 141 -6.08 13.44 1.08
C THR A 141 -6.65 13.91 2.42
N SER A 142 -7.85 14.52 2.40
CA SER A 142 -8.57 14.91 3.62
C SER A 142 -9.34 13.72 4.18
N LEU A 143 -9.48 13.63 5.51
CA LEU A 143 -10.39 12.68 6.15
C LEU A 143 -11.85 12.83 5.69
N ASP A 144 -12.25 14.02 5.23
CA ASP A 144 -13.58 14.25 4.67
C ASP A 144 -13.81 13.47 3.35
N ASN A 145 -12.75 12.98 2.70
CA ASN A 145 -12.80 12.24 1.44
C ASN A 145 -12.80 10.71 1.63
N ALA A 146 -12.77 10.19 2.86
CA ALA A 146 -12.61 8.74 3.10
C ALA A 146 -13.70 7.84 2.45
N GLU A 147 -14.84 8.43 2.10
CA GLU A 147 -15.94 7.78 1.37
C GLU A 147 -16.24 8.47 0.02
N ASP A 148 -15.26 9.18 -0.55
CA ASP A 148 -15.35 9.88 -1.84
C ASP A 148 -14.46 9.21 -2.90
N ALA A 149 -15.08 8.57 -3.88
CA ALA A 149 -14.39 7.85 -4.95
C ALA A 149 -13.67 8.75 -5.97
N GLU A 150 -13.85 10.07 -5.90
CA GLU A 150 -13.05 11.04 -6.65
C GLU A 150 -11.84 11.54 -5.84
N GLY A 151 -11.95 11.56 -4.51
CA GLY A 151 -10.98 12.15 -3.58
C GLY A 151 -10.06 11.16 -2.88
N ASP A 152 -10.42 9.87 -2.82
CA ASP A 152 -9.67 8.82 -2.11
C ASP A 152 -9.45 7.58 -2.99
N ALA A 153 -8.18 7.20 -3.15
CA ALA A 153 -7.73 6.10 -3.97
C ALA A 153 -8.22 4.75 -3.43
N TRP A 154 -8.14 4.54 -2.11
CA TRP A 154 -8.57 3.30 -1.48
C TRP A 154 -10.05 3.06 -1.71
N PHE A 155 -10.87 4.08 -1.42
CA PHE A 155 -12.33 4.00 -1.58
C PHE A 155 -12.72 3.87 -3.05
N ARG A 156 -12.05 4.57 -3.97
CA ARG A 156 -12.28 4.45 -5.41
C ARG A 156 -12.07 3.02 -5.91
N ALA A 157 -10.96 2.37 -5.57
CA ALA A 157 -10.66 1.01 -5.97
C ALA A 157 -11.62 0.01 -5.31
N CYS A 158 -11.94 0.22 -4.03
CA CYS A 158 -12.87 -0.57 -3.24
C CYS A 158 -14.29 -0.58 -3.84
N SER A 159 -14.80 0.58 -4.26
CA SER A 159 -16.23 0.79 -4.56
C SER A 159 -16.59 0.77 -6.05
N GLU A 160 -15.69 0.34 -6.94
CA GLU A 160 -15.87 0.47 -8.40
C GLU A 160 -16.16 1.94 -8.76
N ALA A 161 -15.29 2.86 -8.34
CA ALA A 161 -15.46 4.30 -8.50
C ALA A 161 -16.81 4.83 -7.96
N GLY A 162 -17.25 4.33 -6.80
CA GLY A 162 -18.47 4.74 -6.11
C GLY A 162 -19.76 4.08 -6.60
N VAL A 163 -19.68 3.11 -7.53
CA VAL A 163 -20.85 2.40 -8.06
C VAL A 163 -21.39 1.38 -7.07
N ARG A 164 -20.51 0.71 -6.32
CA ARG A 164 -20.88 -0.35 -5.37
C ARG A 164 -20.97 0.18 -3.94
N VAL A 165 -21.90 -0.40 -3.18
CA VAL A 165 -22.07 -0.13 -1.75
C VAL A 165 -21.11 -0.98 -0.91
N PHE A 166 -20.89 -2.22 -1.34
CA PHE A 166 -19.90 -3.13 -0.79
C PHE A 166 -18.89 -3.49 -1.88
N PRO A 167 -17.65 -3.87 -1.54
CA PRO A 167 -16.64 -4.14 -2.57
C PRO A 167 -17.10 -5.20 -3.60
N TYR A 168 -17.84 -6.20 -3.12
CA TYR A 168 -18.36 -7.32 -3.90
C TYR A 168 -19.77 -7.11 -4.47
N GLY A 169 -20.43 -5.96 -4.27
CA GLY A 169 -21.73 -5.69 -4.87
C GLY A 169 -22.62 -4.68 -4.15
N ALA A 170 -23.91 -4.69 -4.51
CA ALA A 170 -24.89 -3.75 -3.97
C ALA A 170 -25.50 -4.20 -2.63
N ASP A 171 -25.57 -5.51 -2.40
CA ASP A 171 -26.21 -6.11 -1.23
C ASP A 171 -25.13 -6.69 -0.30
N TYR A 172 -25.33 -6.53 1.00
CA TYR A 172 -24.45 -7.12 2.01
C TYR A 172 -24.51 -8.65 1.95
N ASP A 173 -23.34 -9.30 1.91
CA ASP A 173 -23.20 -10.75 2.01
C ASP A 173 -22.26 -11.08 3.17
N PRO A 174 -22.77 -11.67 4.26
CA PRO A 174 -21.96 -12.00 5.44
C PRO A 174 -20.88 -13.05 5.15
N SER A 175 -20.96 -13.77 4.03
CA SER A 175 -20.01 -14.81 3.64
C SER A 175 -19.00 -14.38 2.57
N ALA A 176 -19.13 -13.17 2.02
CA ALA A 176 -18.26 -12.72 0.94
C ALA A 176 -16.82 -12.52 1.40
N CYS A 177 -16.63 -11.93 2.59
CA CYS A 177 -15.33 -11.56 3.14
C CYS A 177 -15.17 -12.03 4.59
N ASN A 178 -13.95 -11.91 5.13
CA ASN A 178 -13.65 -12.22 6.53
C ASN A 178 -14.15 -11.11 7.47
N GLY A 179 -15.47 -10.95 7.59
CA GLY A 179 -16.11 -10.04 8.55
C GLY A 179 -16.68 -10.78 9.77
N ASP A 180 -17.14 -10.01 10.77
CA ASP A 180 -17.70 -10.56 12.03
C ASP A 180 -18.83 -11.59 11.78
N ASP A 181 -19.69 -11.35 10.79
CA ASP A 181 -20.83 -12.23 10.48
C ASP A 181 -20.45 -13.46 9.62
N ALA A 182 -19.20 -13.56 9.17
CA ALA A 182 -18.70 -14.74 8.45
C ALA A 182 -18.58 -15.97 9.38
N ALA A 183 -18.69 -15.77 10.70
CA ALA A 183 -18.51 -16.80 11.73
C ALA A 183 -17.15 -17.51 11.62
N GLN A 184 -16.13 -16.76 11.18
CA GLN A 184 -14.74 -17.19 11.08
C GLN A 184 -13.94 -16.39 12.10
N ASP A 185 -13.17 -17.07 12.96
CA ASP A 185 -12.34 -16.41 13.98
C ASP A 185 -10.93 -16.19 13.44
N GLY A 186 -10.38 -14.98 13.66
CA GLY A 186 -8.98 -14.66 13.40
C GLY A 186 -8.69 -14.16 11.97
N LEU A 187 -7.41 -13.95 11.71
CA LEU A 187 -6.89 -13.49 10.42
C LEU A 187 -6.90 -14.62 9.39
N TRP A 188 -7.13 -14.27 8.15
CA TRP A 188 -7.06 -15.17 7.01
C TRP A 188 -5.90 -14.81 6.10
N PRO A 189 -5.31 -15.77 5.36
CA PRO A 189 -4.27 -15.46 4.40
C PRO A 189 -4.76 -14.45 3.38
N VAL A 190 -3.91 -13.50 3.02
CA VAL A 190 -4.25 -12.41 2.09
C VAL A 190 -4.69 -12.99 0.74
N GLY A 191 -5.77 -12.46 0.18
CA GLY A 191 -6.41 -12.90 -1.06
C GLY A 191 -7.00 -14.32 -1.04
N SER A 192 -7.13 -14.95 0.13
CA SER A 192 -7.55 -16.37 0.21
C SER A 192 -9.06 -16.60 0.06
N MET A 193 -9.88 -15.55 0.19
CA MET A 193 -11.33 -15.60 0.00
C MET A 193 -11.70 -15.10 -1.40
N PRO A 194 -11.96 -15.98 -2.39
CA PRO A 194 -12.19 -15.55 -3.77
C PRO A 194 -13.49 -14.76 -3.95
N SER A 195 -14.42 -14.87 -2.98
CA SER A 195 -15.65 -14.09 -2.92
C SER A 195 -15.44 -12.65 -2.44
N CYS A 196 -14.30 -12.37 -1.80
CA CYS A 196 -13.96 -11.04 -1.29
C CYS A 196 -13.24 -10.20 -2.34
N GLU A 197 -13.70 -10.26 -3.59
CA GLU A 197 -13.15 -9.43 -4.66
C GLU A 197 -13.72 -8.01 -4.55
N GLY A 198 -12.84 -7.01 -4.61
CA GLY A 198 -13.15 -5.61 -4.49
C GLY A 198 -13.84 -5.01 -5.71
N GLY A 199 -13.88 -3.68 -5.75
CA GLY A 199 -14.51 -2.92 -6.82
C GLY A 199 -13.85 -3.08 -8.19
N VAL A 200 -12.60 -3.56 -8.23
CA VAL A 200 -11.85 -3.87 -9.46
C VAL A 200 -11.39 -5.33 -9.47
N THR A 201 -11.27 -5.92 -10.65
CA THR A 201 -10.88 -7.32 -10.80
C THR A 201 -9.47 -7.59 -10.26
N GLY A 202 -9.34 -8.61 -9.43
CA GLY A 202 -8.09 -9.04 -8.81
C GLY A 202 -7.69 -8.26 -7.55
N LEU A 203 -8.48 -7.30 -7.10
CA LEU A 203 -8.33 -6.67 -5.77
C LEU A 203 -9.12 -7.50 -4.75
N PHE A 204 -8.53 -7.83 -3.61
CA PHE A 204 -9.17 -8.64 -2.59
C PHE A 204 -9.15 -7.97 -1.21
N ASP A 205 -10.00 -8.46 -0.32
CA ASP A 205 -9.98 -8.19 1.12
C ASP A 205 -10.22 -6.72 1.54
N MET A 206 -10.76 -5.89 0.63
CA MET A 206 -11.17 -4.49 0.90
C MET A 206 -12.29 -4.33 1.94
N SER A 207 -12.80 -5.43 2.49
CA SER A 207 -13.76 -5.44 3.61
C SER A 207 -13.46 -6.60 4.54
N GLY A 208 -13.30 -6.30 5.82
CA GLY A 208 -12.96 -7.32 6.82
C GLY A 208 -11.47 -7.67 6.82
N ASN A 209 -11.14 -8.82 7.40
CA ASN A 209 -9.80 -9.29 7.73
C ASN A 209 -9.07 -8.35 8.71
N VAL A 210 -8.73 -7.16 8.25
CA VAL A 210 -8.01 -6.13 8.97
C VAL A 210 -8.40 -4.73 8.50
N TRP A 211 -8.11 -3.71 9.31
CA TRP A 211 -8.27 -2.32 8.85
C TRP A 211 -7.05 -1.90 8.06
N GLU A 212 -7.22 -1.06 7.05
CA GLU A 212 -6.12 -0.57 6.21
C GLU A 212 -5.84 0.91 6.47
N TRP A 213 -4.56 1.26 6.66
CA TRP A 213 -4.10 2.63 6.78
C TRP A 213 -4.13 3.33 5.42
N THR A 214 -4.60 4.58 5.42
CA THR A 214 -4.53 5.48 4.27
C THR A 214 -3.76 6.75 4.62
N ASN A 215 -3.29 7.47 3.61
CA ASN A 215 -2.65 8.77 3.72
C ASN A 215 -3.71 9.88 3.75
N ALA A 216 -4.50 9.91 4.83
CA ALA A 216 -5.53 10.92 5.06
C ALA A 216 -5.30 11.64 6.39
N CYS A 217 -5.34 12.99 6.39
CA CYS A 217 -5.04 13.82 7.57
C CYS A 217 -5.86 15.11 7.63
#